data_AF-A0A428U1J4-F1
#
_entry.id   AF-A0A428U1J4-F1
#
_cell.length_a   1.000
_cell.length_b   1.000
_cell.length_c   1.000
_cell.angle_alpha   90.00
_cell.angle_beta   90.00
_cell.angle_gamma   90.00
#
_symmetry.space_group_name_H-M   'P 1'
#
loop_
_entity.id
_entity.type
_entity.pdbx_description
1 polymer ?
#
loop_
_entity_poly.entity_id
_entity_poly.type
_entity_poly.pdbx_seq_one_letter_code
_entity_poly.pdbx_strand_id
1 'polypeptide(L)'
;MYSSVDEIVEKFAKEKEWTKPLVLCEFIHAMGNGPGNIKEYWANHGLRTKTKDGEEYMAYGGDFGDEPNDYNFIMDGVLFSNHTPTPGLIEYAKAVEPVQTLSLDGNKVTIVNRYDFIGLEHLKATWKIVADGKTVPGADIEIPSDIKPHTETTLILDGYDESLLSDITGEAYVHLSFVIKEGTNWAEAGHQVAFGQLQISKPESIATLRSLDSGTPTVEQVSPSLLVVRSSAGDSTWDINLAAGALTSWKRSGVELLTTPITMDFYRALTDNDRGGHGKEWEERRLHQTSHHVRQVKWHTDSNTVQVQVTGRIAPPVLAWAVDVVTTYEFHGDSLRIHVHGKPHGLRLPETFARIGVTLGLDGVSDVKWWGRGPGESYVDKKFSQGFGNWSSSVDDLWVDYEFPQDGGNRTDVRWVEFVGSRGRVLRARFGDLEGASFSAMPYTTRDVDESTHPYELRKKKRDDTIVRLDWKHHGLGTASCGPATLPEYQLRTDKEFDFEILLD
;
A
#
# COMPACT_ATOMS: atom_id res chain seq x y z
N MET A 1 27.28 -12.58 -1.29
CA MET A 1 25.88 -12.71 -1.73
C MET A 1 25.01 -12.13 -0.63
N TYR A 2 23.92 -11.46 -0.97
CA TYR A 2 22.92 -10.96 -0.01
C TYR A 2 23.44 -10.09 1.17
N SER A 3 24.60 -9.43 1.00
CA SER A 3 25.15 -8.48 1.97
C SER A 3 24.24 -7.27 2.15
N SER A 4 24.09 -6.78 3.38
CA SER A 4 23.35 -5.54 3.65
C SER A 4 24.09 -4.31 3.14
N VAL A 5 23.37 -3.19 2.96
CA VAL A 5 23.96 -1.90 2.58
C VAL A 5 25.04 -1.47 3.59
N ASP A 6 24.79 -1.64 4.88
CA ASP A 6 25.77 -1.37 5.94
C ASP A 6 27.02 -2.25 5.82
N GLU A 7 26.87 -3.54 5.50
CA GLU A 7 28.03 -4.42 5.29
C GLU A 7 28.86 -3.99 4.08
N ILE A 8 28.19 -3.62 2.98
CA ILE A 8 28.83 -3.11 1.75
C ILE A 8 29.59 -1.81 2.06
N VAL A 9 28.97 -0.88 2.79
CA VAL A 9 29.57 0.42 3.12
C VAL A 9 30.72 0.26 4.11
N GLU A 10 30.52 -0.41 5.24
CA GLU A 10 31.51 -0.47 6.33
C GLU A 10 32.68 -1.42 6.04
N LYS A 11 32.46 -2.55 5.34
CA LYS A 11 33.53 -3.54 5.10
C LYS A 11 34.24 -3.42 3.75
N PHE A 12 33.58 -2.84 2.73
CA PHE A 12 34.13 -2.79 1.37
C PHE A 12 34.33 -1.37 0.86
N ALA A 13 33.31 -0.51 0.90
CA ALA A 13 33.41 0.84 0.33
C ALA A 13 34.35 1.78 1.12
N LYS A 14 34.55 1.53 2.41
CA LYS A 14 35.50 2.27 3.26
C LYS A 14 36.91 1.68 3.31
N GLU A 15 37.14 0.47 2.79
CA GLU A 15 38.45 -0.17 2.82
C GLU A 15 39.35 0.40 1.72
N LYS A 16 40.46 1.03 2.13
CA LYS A 16 41.37 1.78 1.26
C LYS A 16 42.37 0.89 0.54
N GLU A 17 42.64 -0.31 1.05
CA GLU A 17 43.51 -1.29 0.38
C GLU A 17 42.72 -2.22 -0.57
N TRP A 18 41.40 -2.03 -0.71
CA TRP A 18 40.54 -2.85 -1.55
C TRP A 18 40.71 -2.52 -3.04
N THR A 19 41.36 -3.42 -3.78
CA THR A 19 41.82 -3.20 -5.17
C THR A 19 40.94 -3.85 -6.24
N LYS A 20 39.77 -4.38 -5.89
CA LYS A 20 38.83 -5.06 -6.80
C LYS A 20 37.43 -4.47 -6.68
N PRO A 21 36.66 -4.32 -7.76
CA PRO A 21 35.25 -3.94 -7.63
C PRO A 21 34.49 -5.01 -6.82
N LEU A 22 33.62 -4.59 -5.91
CA LEU A 22 32.63 -5.48 -5.32
C LEU A 22 31.49 -5.65 -6.32
N VAL A 23 31.23 -6.89 -6.73
CA VAL A 23 30.04 -7.27 -7.49
C VAL A 23 29.35 -8.37 -6.69
N LEU A 24 28.06 -8.18 -6.39
CA LEU A 24 27.24 -9.19 -5.74
C LEU A 24 26.79 -10.18 -6.81
N CYS A 25 27.26 -11.43 -6.74
CA CYS A 25 26.82 -12.49 -7.66
C CYS A 25 25.35 -12.87 -7.45
N GLU A 26 24.85 -12.75 -6.23
CA GLU A 26 23.43 -12.85 -5.86
C GLU A 26 23.13 -11.85 -4.75
N PHE A 27 21.96 -11.21 -4.81
CA PHE A 27 21.47 -10.20 -3.88
C PHE A 27 19.98 -9.93 -4.10
N ILE A 28 19.32 -9.40 -3.07
CA ILE A 28 17.93 -8.93 -3.13
C ILE A 28 16.96 -10.02 -3.64
N HIS A 29 16.78 -11.07 -2.84
CA HIS A 29 15.99 -12.26 -3.18
C HIS A 29 14.51 -11.95 -3.42
N ALA A 30 13.99 -12.30 -4.60
CA ALA A 30 12.68 -11.85 -5.08
C ALA A 30 11.49 -12.75 -4.71
N MET A 31 11.66 -13.63 -3.72
CA MET A 31 10.65 -14.62 -3.34
C MET A 31 9.34 -13.99 -2.84
N GLY A 32 8.23 -14.49 -3.39
CA GLY A 32 6.87 -14.12 -3.00
C GLY A 32 6.52 -12.66 -3.26
N ASN A 33 5.87 -12.01 -2.29
CA ASN A 33 5.65 -10.57 -2.32
C ASN A 33 6.95 -9.85 -1.95
N GLY A 34 7.63 -9.37 -2.99
CA GLY A 34 8.87 -8.66 -2.89
C GLY A 34 9.46 -8.35 -4.26
N PRO A 35 10.78 -8.12 -4.30
CA PRO A 35 11.60 -7.67 -3.18
C PRO A 35 11.55 -6.14 -3.03
N GLY A 36 11.92 -5.63 -1.85
CA GLY A 36 12.35 -4.23 -1.72
C GLY A 36 13.78 -4.02 -2.27
N ASN A 37 14.09 -2.82 -2.74
CA ASN A 37 15.46 -2.37 -3.08
C ASN A 37 16.18 -3.13 -4.23
N ILE A 38 15.50 -3.37 -5.36
CA ILE A 38 15.71 -4.44 -6.37
C ILE A 38 16.75 -4.23 -7.52
N LYS A 39 17.43 -5.31 -8.03
CA LYS A 39 18.37 -5.17 -9.20
C LYS A 39 18.69 -6.29 -10.26
N GLU A 40 18.65 -7.64 -10.08
CA GLU A 40 18.95 -8.60 -11.20
C GLU A 40 18.24 -9.99 -11.10
N TYR A 41 17.49 -10.48 -12.13
CA TYR A 41 16.50 -11.60 -11.94
C TYR A 41 16.19 -12.59 -13.10
N TRP A 42 15.49 -13.66 -12.69
CA TRP A 42 14.91 -14.78 -13.43
C TRP A 42 13.38 -14.93 -13.17
N ALA A 43 12.78 -16.05 -13.56
CA ALA A 43 11.39 -16.43 -13.30
C ALA A 43 11.27 -17.51 -12.22
N ASN A 44 10.10 -17.62 -11.57
CA ASN A 44 9.75 -18.73 -10.67
C ASN A 44 9.84 -20.09 -11.40
N HIS A 45 10.20 -21.13 -10.65
CA HIS A 45 10.46 -22.47 -11.19
C HIS A 45 9.31 -23.48 -10.96
N GLY A 46 8.08 -22.99 -10.78
CA GLY A 46 6.90 -23.82 -10.51
C GLY A 46 6.49 -24.73 -11.68
N LEU A 47 6.09 -25.96 -11.36
CA LEU A 47 5.73 -26.98 -12.35
C LEU A 47 4.22 -27.03 -12.57
N ARG A 48 3.74 -26.70 -13.76
CA ARG A 48 2.31 -26.75 -14.10
C ARG A 48 1.76 -28.17 -13.94
N THR A 49 0.81 -28.33 -13.02
CA THR A 49 0.08 -29.59 -12.78
C THR A 49 -1.42 -29.30 -12.56
N LYS A 50 -2.19 -30.31 -12.15
CA LYS A 50 -3.63 -30.20 -11.88
C LYS A 50 -4.01 -30.82 -10.55
N THR A 51 -4.96 -30.19 -9.87
CA THR A 51 -5.65 -30.79 -8.72
C THR A 51 -6.48 -32.01 -9.15
N LYS A 52 -6.95 -32.81 -8.18
CA LYS A 52 -7.85 -33.96 -8.44
C LYS A 52 -9.15 -33.58 -9.17
N ASP A 53 -9.57 -32.33 -9.03
CA ASP A 53 -10.78 -31.77 -9.66
C ASP A 53 -10.49 -31.18 -11.06
N GLY A 54 -9.22 -31.13 -11.48
CA GLY A 54 -8.78 -30.68 -12.82
C GLY A 54 -8.31 -29.23 -12.93
N GLU A 55 -8.43 -28.43 -11.85
CA GLU A 55 -7.94 -27.05 -11.80
C GLU A 55 -6.40 -27.00 -11.92
N GLU A 56 -5.88 -26.14 -12.80
CA GLU A 56 -4.43 -25.98 -13.00
C GLU A 56 -3.79 -25.08 -11.94
N TYR A 57 -2.61 -25.48 -11.49
CA TYR A 57 -1.75 -24.68 -10.61
C TYR A 57 -0.27 -24.95 -10.91
N MET A 58 0.60 -24.11 -10.35
CA MET A 58 2.05 -24.27 -10.42
C MET A 58 2.52 -24.90 -9.10
N ALA A 59 2.93 -26.16 -9.17
CA ALA A 59 3.39 -26.95 -8.03
C ALA A 59 4.85 -26.68 -7.68
N TYR A 60 5.22 -26.96 -6.43
CA TYR A 60 6.56 -26.82 -5.89
C TYR A 60 6.95 -28.03 -5.02
N GLY A 61 7.95 -27.90 -4.14
CA GLY A 61 8.46 -29.02 -3.33
C GLY A 61 7.38 -29.68 -2.48
N GLY A 62 7.30 -31.01 -2.57
CA GLY A 62 6.34 -31.86 -1.83
C GLY A 62 5.07 -32.22 -2.60
N ASP A 63 4.65 -31.45 -3.61
CA ASP A 63 3.45 -31.73 -4.41
C ASP A 63 3.53 -33.07 -5.17
N PHE A 64 4.74 -33.55 -5.45
CA PHE A 64 4.98 -34.78 -6.21
C PHE A 64 5.24 -35.99 -5.31
N GLY A 65 5.12 -35.83 -3.99
CA GLY A 65 5.44 -36.87 -3.00
C GLY A 65 6.95 -37.03 -2.76
N ASP A 66 7.71 -36.00 -3.07
CA ASP A 66 9.16 -35.88 -2.91
C ASP A 66 9.55 -35.56 -1.45
N GLU A 67 10.47 -36.37 -0.89
CA GLU A 67 11.01 -36.21 0.46
C GLU A 67 12.52 -36.53 0.46
N PRO A 68 13.40 -35.67 1.01
CA PRO A 68 13.10 -34.32 1.51
C PRO A 68 12.80 -33.33 0.37
N ASN A 69 12.17 -32.21 0.72
CA ASN A 69 11.95 -31.08 -0.19
C ASN A 69 12.07 -29.75 0.60
N ASP A 70 12.34 -28.66 -0.12
CA ASP A 70 12.45 -27.29 0.42
C ASP A 70 11.25 -26.41 0.03
N TYR A 71 10.08 -27.03 -0.17
CA TYR A 71 8.78 -26.39 -0.31
C TYR A 71 8.71 -25.29 -1.39
N ASN A 72 8.20 -24.09 -1.09
CA ASN A 72 8.00 -22.98 -2.04
C ASN A 72 9.26 -22.15 -2.32
N PHE A 73 10.45 -22.52 -1.81
CA PHE A 73 11.69 -21.72 -1.95
C PHE A 73 12.15 -21.53 -3.42
N ILE A 74 11.57 -22.29 -4.36
CA ILE A 74 11.79 -22.17 -5.81
C ILE A 74 10.91 -21.10 -6.52
N MET A 75 10.16 -20.32 -5.74
CA MET A 75 9.30 -19.22 -6.20
C MET A 75 9.99 -17.86 -5.98
N ASP A 76 11.24 -17.78 -6.46
CA ASP A 76 12.26 -16.78 -6.15
C ASP A 76 12.49 -15.71 -7.25
N GLY A 77 11.64 -15.67 -8.28
CA GLY A 77 11.76 -14.82 -9.47
C GLY A 77 10.85 -13.58 -9.51
N VAL A 78 11.18 -12.64 -10.40
CA VAL A 78 10.35 -11.44 -10.67
C VAL A 78 9.35 -11.64 -11.82
N LEU A 79 9.31 -12.85 -12.37
CA LEU A 79 8.25 -13.35 -13.22
C LEU A 79 7.60 -14.55 -12.52
N PHE A 80 6.27 -14.65 -12.58
CA PHE A 80 5.57 -15.89 -12.23
C PHE A 80 6.02 -17.05 -13.14
N SER A 81 5.72 -18.30 -12.77
CA SER A 81 6.15 -19.51 -13.50
C SER A 81 5.55 -19.61 -14.93
N ASN A 82 4.63 -18.72 -15.29
CA ASN A 82 4.10 -18.53 -16.64
C ASN A 82 4.79 -17.39 -17.44
N HIS A 83 5.88 -16.82 -16.91
CA HIS A 83 6.63 -15.66 -17.41
C HIS A 83 5.89 -14.31 -17.37
N THR A 84 4.77 -14.19 -16.63
CA THR A 84 4.10 -12.89 -16.40
C THR A 84 4.86 -12.06 -15.35
N PRO A 85 5.09 -10.75 -15.55
CA PRO A 85 5.70 -9.88 -14.55
C PRO A 85 5.01 -9.90 -13.19
N THR A 86 5.78 -10.06 -12.11
CA THR A 86 5.32 -9.73 -10.75
C THR A 86 5.48 -8.22 -10.50
N PRO A 87 4.86 -7.65 -9.45
CA PRO A 87 5.12 -6.27 -9.04
C PRO A 87 6.60 -5.95 -8.79
N GLY A 88 7.43 -6.95 -8.44
CA GLY A 88 8.87 -6.80 -8.27
C GLY A 88 9.59 -6.38 -9.55
N LEU A 89 9.23 -6.94 -10.71
CA LEU A 89 9.83 -6.53 -11.99
C LEU A 89 9.47 -5.08 -12.36
N ILE A 90 8.26 -4.65 -11.98
CA ILE A 90 7.78 -3.29 -12.26
C ILE A 90 8.54 -2.27 -11.39
N GLU A 91 8.82 -2.58 -10.12
CA GLU A 91 9.72 -1.79 -9.27
C GLU A 91 11.16 -1.82 -9.79
N TYR A 92 11.62 -2.95 -10.32
CA TYR A 92 12.98 -3.08 -10.88
C TYR A 92 13.21 -2.22 -12.11
N ALA A 93 12.30 -2.26 -13.09
CA ALA A 93 12.37 -1.42 -14.28
C ALA A 93 12.48 0.08 -13.92
N LYS A 94 11.89 0.49 -12.79
CA LYS A 94 12.04 1.84 -12.23
C LYS A 94 13.39 2.06 -11.52
N ALA A 95 13.83 1.11 -10.70
CA ALA A 95 15.09 1.24 -9.94
C ALA A 95 16.30 1.48 -10.86
N VAL A 96 16.38 0.77 -11.99
CA VAL A 96 17.43 0.93 -13.01
C VAL A 96 17.00 1.74 -14.23
N GLU A 97 16.00 2.61 -14.11
CA GLU A 97 15.58 3.47 -15.23
C GLU A 97 16.79 4.29 -15.76
N PRO A 98 16.96 4.44 -17.09
CA PRO A 98 18.15 5.07 -17.68
C PRO A 98 18.14 6.60 -17.60
N VAL A 99 17.02 7.21 -17.23
CA VAL A 99 16.89 8.67 -17.03
C VAL A 99 16.30 8.94 -15.66
N GLN A 100 17.16 9.26 -14.69
CA GLN A 100 16.71 9.61 -13.34
C GLN A 100 16.33 11.08 -13.29
N THR A 101 15.13 11.38 -12.79
CA THR A 101 14.70 12.75 -12.46
C THR A 101 15.18 13.11 -11.05
N LEU A 102 15.73 14.32 -10.85
CA LEU A 102 16.23 14.79 -9.54
C LEU A 102 15.38 15.92 -8.94
N SER A 103 15.16 17.01 -9.68
CA SER A 103 14.56 18.24 -9.13
C SER A 103 13.94 19.14 -10.21
N LEU A 104 13.18 20.14 -9.77
CA LEU A 104 12.57 21.18 -10.58
C LEU A 104 12.85 22.55 -9.94
N ASP A 105 13.36 23.51 -10.72
CA ASP A 105 13.59 24.91 -10.34
C ASP A 105 12.95 25.83 -11.39
N GLY A 106 11.86 26.51 -11.03
CA GLY A 106 11.01 27.20 -12.00
C GLY A 106 10.50 26.23 -13.07
N ASN A 107 10.89 26.42 -14.33
CA ASN A 107 10.59 25.52 -15.45
C ASN A 107 11.76 24.57 -15.83
N LYS A 108 12.79 24.45 -14.99
CA LYS A 108 14.00 23.66 -15.27
C LYS A 108 14.00 22.35 -14.51
N VAL A 109 13.99 21.22 -15.20
CA VAL A 109 14.17 19.90 -14.57
C VAL A 109 15.63 19.48 -14.63
N THR A 110 16.20 19.09 -13.50
CA THR A 110 17.48 18.39 -13.46
C THR A 110 17.26 16.88 -13.60
N ILE A 111 17.97 16.25 -14.53
CA ILE A 111 18.00 14.80 -14.75
C ILE A 111 19.44 14.27 -14.78
N VAL A 112 19.60 12.95 -14.62
CA VAL A 112 20.86 12.23 -14.85
C VAL A 112 20.68 11.22 -15.97
N ASN A 113 21.55 11.27 -16.98
CA ASN A 113 21.70 10.19 -17.95
C ASN A 113 22.49 9.05 -17.29
N ARG A 114 21.84 7.89 -17.11
CA ARG A 114 22.43 6.68 -16.52
C ARG A 114 22.91 5.66 -17.56
N TYR A 115 22.76 5.91 -18.87
CA TYR A 115 23.40 5.09 -19.89
C TYR A 115 24.92 5.19 -19.84
N ASP A 116 25.63 4.10 -20.16
CA ASP A 116 27.10 4.04 -20.19
C ASP A 116 27.72 4.54 -21.51
N PHE A 117 26.98 4.48 -22.63
CA PHE A 117 27.56 4.60 -23.98
C PHE A 117 26.81 5.54 -24.94
N ILE A 118 25.59 5.97 -24.62
CA ILE A 118 24.73 6.78 -25.50
C ILE A 118 24.21 8.03 -24.79
N GLY A 119 23.79 9.03 -25.59
CA GLY A 119 23.07 10.19 -25.08
C GLY A 119 21.60 9.87 -24.81
N LEU A 120 20.71 10.84 -25.05
CA LEU A 120 19.26 10.71 -24.86
C LEU A 120 18.45 11.03 -26.14
N GLU A 121 19.12 11.28 -27.26
CA GLU A 121 18.54 11.69 -28.55
C GLU A 121 17.69 10.62 -29.26
N HIS A 122 17.80 9.36 -28.80
CA HIS A 122 16.94 8.23 -29.19
C HIS A 122 15.61 8.18 -28.43
N LEU A 123 15.42 9.05 -27.44
CA LEU A 123 14.19 9.17 -26.67
C LEU A 123 13.33 10.34 -27.17
N LYS A 124 12.04 10.26 -26.87
CA LYS A 124 11.14 11.41 -26.81
C LYS A 124 10.76 11.63 -25.35
N ALA A 125 10.84 12.88 -24.89
CA ALA A 125 10.43 13.29 -23.56
C ALA A 125 9.17 14.17 -23.63
N THR A 126 8.30 14.08 -22.63
CA THR A 126 7.07 14.86 -22.50
C THR A 126 6.80 15.23 -21.04
N TRP A 127 6.09 16.32 -20.79
CA TRP A 127 5.60 16.69 -19.46
C TRP A 127 4.09 16.90 -19.41
N LYS A 128 3.52 16.76 -18.21
CA LYS A 128 2.14 17.14 -17.85
C LYS A 128 2.07 17.42 -16.35
N ILE A 129 1.08 18.19 -15.90
CA ILE A 129 0.76 18.27 -14.46
C ILE A 129 -0.35 17.26 -14.16
N VAL A 130 -0.15 16.48 -13.10
CA VAL A 130 -1.13 15.50 -12.59
C VAL A 130 -1.54 15.93 -11.19
N ALA A 131 -2.82 16.19 -10.99
CA ALA A 131 -3.44 16.60 -9.72
C ALA A 131 -4.77 15.84 -9.53
N ASP A 132 -5.34 15.91 -8.33
CA ASP A 132 -6.57 15.17 -8.04
C ASP A 132 -7.75 15.63 -8.94
N GLY A 133 -8.36 14.68 -9.63
CA GLY A 133 -9.42 14.87 -10.61
C GLY A 133 -8.99 15.57 -11.91
N LYS A 134 -7.71 15.95 -12.07
CA LYS A 134 -7.28 16.88 -13.11
C LYS A 134 -5.86 16.59 -13.65
N THR A 135 -5.77 16.33 -14.95
CA THR A 135 -4.51 16.41 -15.68
C THR A 135 -4.49 17.70 -16.51
N VAL A 136 -3.46 18.52 -16.34
CA VAL A 136 -3.18 19.65 -17.26
C VAL A 136 -2.15 19.15 -18.29
N PRO A 137 -2.46 19.13 -19.59
CA PRO A 137 -1.49 18.72 -20.60
C PRO A 137 -0.34 19.73 -20.66
N GLY A 138 0.89 19.22 -20.64
CA GLY A 138 2.09 19.99 -20.95
C GLY A 138 2.49 19.82 -22.42
N ALA A 139 3.79 19.83 -22.69
CA ALA A 139 4.35 19.75 -24.03
C ALA A 139 5.36 18.60 -24.19
N ASP A 140 5.79 18.40 -25.44
CA ASP A 140 7.05 17.72 -25.74
C ASP A 140 8.22 18.51 -25.11
N ILE A 141 9.25 17.82 -24.64
CA ILE A 141 10.48 18.43 -24.10
C ILE A 141 11.59 18.26 -25.14
N GLU A 142 12.28 19.34 -25.50
CA GLU A 142 13.49 19.24 -26.33
C GLU A 142 14.62 18.59 -25.53
N ILE A 143 15.24 17.55 -26.11
CA ILE A 143 16.38 16.84 -25.54
C ILE A 143 17.65 17.28 -26.30
N PRO A 144 18.57 18.03 -25.68
CA PRO A 144 19.86 18.39 -26.28
C PRO A 144 20.66 17.14 -26.70
N SER A 145 21.19 17.17 -27.93
CA SER A 145 21.91 16.05 -28.55
C SER A 145 23.37 15.88 -28.08
N ASP A 146 23.82 16.68 -27.13
CA ASP A 146 25.16 16.64 -26.52
C ASP A 146 25.18 16.15 -25.07
N ILE A 147 24.02 15.70 -24.54
CA ILE A 147 23.92 15.02 -23.23
C ILE A 147 24.72 13.73 -23.25
N LYS A 148 25.66 13.58 -22.31
CA LYS A 148 26.63 12.46 -22.30
C LYS A 148 26.22 11.37 -21.31
N PRO A 149 26.70 10.13 -21.50
CA PRO A 149 26.74 9.10 -20.47
C PRO A 149 27.18 9.65 -19.11
N HIS A 150 26.53 9.17 -18.05
CA HIS A 150 26.82 9.49 -16.65
C HIS A 150 26.82 10.99 -16.29
N THR A 151 26.17 11.86 -17.06
CA THR A 151 26.09 13.30 -16.77
C THR A 151 24.74 13.74 -16.18
N GLU A 152 24.82 14.65 -15.21
CA GLU A 152 23.69 15.49 -14.81
C GLU A 152 23.49 16.60 -15.85
N THR A 153 22.24 16.90 -16.18
CA THR A 153 21.87 17.93 -17.16
C THR A 153 20.51 18.53 -16.86
N THR A 154 20.19 19.66 -17.49
CA THR A 154 18.94 20.40 -17.30
C THR A 154 18.10 20.37 -18.57
N LEU A 155 16.84 19.95 -18.45
CA LEU A 155 15.82 20.08 -19.49
C LEU A 155 14.88 21.24 -19.17
N ILE A 156 14.35 21.90 -20.20
CA ILE A 156 13.43 23.03 -20.07
C ILE A 156 12.00 22.56 -20.34
N LEU A 157 11.09 22.84 -19.41
CA LEU A 157 9.66 22.60 -19.57
C LEU A 157 9.02 23.80 -20.27
N ASP A 158 9.07 23.82 -21.59
CA ASP A 158 8.42 24.86 -22.37
C ASP A 158 6.91 24.89 -22.12
N GLY A 159 6.39 26.08 -21.85
CA GLY A 159 5.01 26.31 -21.45
C GLY A 159 4.69 26.08 -19.97
N TYR A 160 5.64 25.60 -19.15
CA TYR A 160 5.44 25.49 -17.70
C TYR A 160 5.59 26.86 -17.01
N ASP A 161 4.58 27.25 -16.24
CA ASP A 161 4.55 28.45 -15.41
C ASP A 161 3.66 28.21 -14.18
N GLU A 162 3.90 28.91 -13.07
CA GLU A 162 3.13 28.74 -11.82
C GLU A 162 1.64 29.08 -11.99
N SER A 163 1.26 29.92 -12.97
CA SER A 163 -0.15 30.22 -13.27
C SER A 163 -0.97 28.99 -13.69
N LEU A 164 -0.34 27.91 -14.15
CA LEU A 164 -1.02 26.63 -14.42
C LEU A 164 -1.60 25.98 -13.15
N LEU A 165 -1.12 26.38 -11.97
CA LEU A 165 -1.59 25.91 -10.66
C LEU A 165 -2.79 26.71 -10.12
N SER A 166 -3.17 27.83 -10.78
CA SER A 166 -4.25 28.71 -10.30
C SER A 166 -5.61 28.01 -10.18
N ASP A 167 -5.92 27.09 -11.10
CA ASP A 167 -7.11 26.22 -11.07
C ASP A 167 -6.79 24.83 -10.48
N ILE A 168 -5.80 24.69 -9.59
CA ILE A 168 -5.45 23.42 -8.92
C ILE A 168 -5.58 23.58 -7.41
N THR A 169 -6.41 22.74 -6.81
CA THR A 169 -6.59 22.62 -5.35
C THR A 169 -6.01 21.31 -4.85
N GLY A 170 -5.29 21.34 -3.73
CA GLY A 170 -4.64 20.16 -3.17
C GLY A 170 -3.35 19.75 -3.88
N GLU A 171 -3.10 18.44 -3.94
CA GLU A 171 -1.81 17.85 -4.33
C GLU A 171 -1.62 17.77 -5.85
N ALA A 172 -0.42 18.12 -6.32
CA ALA A 172 -0.06 18.05 -7.74
C ALA A 172 1.42 17.73 -7.95
N TYR A 173 1.69 17.13 -9.10
CA TYR A 173 3.02 16.72 -9.55
C TYR A 173 3.26 17.16 -11.00
N VAL A 174 4.45 17.65 -11.32
CA VAL A 174 4.96 17.54 -12.70
C VAL A 174 5.29 16.07 -12.92
N HIS A 175 4.67 15.46 -13.93
CA HIS A 175 4.98 14.13 -14.41
C HIS A 175 5.74 14.24 -15.73
N LEU A 176 6.87 13.55 -15.82
CA LEU A 176 7.75 13.45 -16.99
C LEU A 176 7.70 12.02 -17.52
N SER A 177 7.57 11.83 -18.82
CA SER A 177 7.62 10.50 -19.44
C SER A 177 8.68 10.47 -20.54
N PHE A 178 9.57 9.47 -20.49
CA PHE A 178 10.64 9.25 -21.46
C PHE A 178 10.37 7.93 -22.20
N VAL A 179 10.10 8.05 -23.50
CA VAL A 179 9.74 6.92 -24.37
C VAL A 179 10.75 6.73 -25.50
N ILE A 180 10.88 5.51 -26.00
CA ILE A 180 11.65 5.20 -27.21
C ILE A 180 11.03 5.95 -28.40
N LYS A 181 11.84 6.72 -29.13
CA LYS A 181 11.39 7.54 -30.26
C LYS A 181 11.12 6.73 -31.53
N GLU A 182 11.96 5.73 -31.81
CA GLU A 182 11.98 4.91 -33.03
C GLU A 182 12.16 3.43 -32.64
N GLY A 183 11.39 2.52 -33.22
CA GLY A 183 11.29 1.13 -32.77
C GLY A 183 12.62 0.36 -32.84
N THR A 184 12.87 -0.47 -31.83
CA THR A 184 14.08 -1.29 -31.70
C THR A 184 13.78 -2.78 -31.98
N ASN A 185 14.80 -3.63 -31.88
CA ASN A 185 14.64 -5.08 -31.96
C ASN A 185 14.03 -5.73 -30.69
N TRP A 186 13.70 -4.94 -29.67
CA TRP A 186 13.16 -5.43 -28.38
C TRP A 186 11.94 -4.66 -27.87
N ALA A 187 11.68 -3.45 -28.36
CA ALA A 187 10.49 -2.68 -28.03
C ALA A 187 10.07 -1.71 -29.16
N GLU A 188 8.77 -1.52 -29.30
CA GLU A 188 8.17 -0.59 -30.26
C GLU A 188 8.40 0.88 -29.90
N ALA A 189 8.26 1.76 -30.89
CA ALA A 189 8.23 3.21 -30.65
C ALA A 189 7.10 3.58 -29.68
N GLY A 190 7.37 4.46 -28.72
CA GLY A 190 6.45 4.82 -27.64
C GLY A 190 6.57 3.96 -26.37
N HIS A 191 7.39 2.91 -26.35
CA HIS A 191 7.69 2.17 -25.12
C HIS A 191 8.39 3.07 -24.08
N GLN A 192 7.83 3.18 -22.87
CA GLN A 192 8.37 4.02 -21.80
C GLN A 192 9.53 3.33 -21.08
N VAL A 193 10.70 3.98 -21.05
CA VAL A 193 11.92 3.47 -20.38
C VAL A 193 12.17 4.12 -19.02
N ALA A 194 11.66 5.34 -18.79
CA ALA A 194 11.78 6.06 -17.52
C ALA A 194 10.59 7.02 -17.34
N PHE A 195 10.29 7.38 -16.08
CA PHE A 195 9.33 8.44 -15.79
C PHE A 195 9.70 9.20 -14.50
N GLY A 196 9.52 10.52 -14.50
CA GLY A 196 9.75 11.37 -13.34
C GLY A 196 8.45 11.84 -12.72
N GLN A 197 8.39 12.00 -11.40
CA GLN A 197 7.37 12.80 -10.73
C GLN A 197 7.98 13.67 -9.64
N LEU A 198 7.67 14.96 -9.69
CA LEU A 198 8.16 15.98 -8.76
C LEU A 198 6.97 16.75 -8.20
N GLN A 199 6.84 16.80 -6.87
CA GLN A 199 5.73 17.45 -6.20
C GLN A 199 5.83 18.97 -6.30
N ILE A 200 4.74 19.63 -6.70
CA ILE A 200 4.67 21.09 -6.88
C ILE A 200 3.61 21.74 -5.98
N SER A 201 2.66 20.98 -5.45
CA SER A 201 1.75 21.42 -4.38
C SER A 201 1.50 20.32 -3.36
N LYS A 202 1.16 20.72 -2.13
CA LYS A 202 0.94 19.83 -0.99
C LYS A 202 -0.49 19.28 -0.95
N PRO A 203 -0.71 18.09 -0.37
CA PRO A 203 -2.06 17.58 -0.11
C PRO A 203 -2.81 18.46 0.89
N GLU A 204 -4.14 18.41 0.83
CA GLU A 204 -4.99 19.06 1.82
C GLU A 204 -4.93 18.35 3.16
N SER A 205 -4.93 19.11 4.25
CA SER A 205 -4.90 18.53 5.59
C SER A 205 -6.20 17.80 5.92
N ILE A 206 -6.13 16.72 6.70
CA ILE A 206 -7.36 16.04 7.16
C ILE A 206 -8.30 16.99 7.93
N ALA A 207 -7.73 17.98 8.64
CA ALA A 207 -8.49 19.02 9.33
C ALA A 207 -9.23 19.98 8.38
N THR A 208 -8.70 20.22 7.17
CA THR A 208 -9.39 20.96 6.11
C THR A 208 -10.62 20.17 5.64
N LEU A 209 -10.44 18.87 5.37
CA LEU A 209 -11.48 17.99 4.81
C LEU A 209 -12.70 17.83 5.73
N ARG A 210 -12.54 17.91 7.06
CA ARG A 210 -13.65 17.87 8.04
C ARG A 210 -14.67 19.01 7.85
N SER A 211 -14.28 20.14 7.26
CA SER A 211 -15.06 21.38 7.26
C SER A 211 -16.22 21.44 6.24
N LEU A 212 -16.42 20.36 5.47
CA LEU A 212 -17.29 20.36 4.29
C LEU A 212 -18.77 20.03 4.58
N ASP A 213 -19.05 19.26 5.63
CA ASP A 213 -20.42 18.84 6.00
C ASP A 213 -21.12 19.82 6.95
N SER A 214 -22.44 19.64 7.13
CA SER A 214 -23.20 20.47 8.08
C SER A 214 -24.39 19.73 8.72
N GLY A 215 -24.79 20.23 9.89
CA GLY A 215 -25.93 19.73 10.67
C GLY A 215 -25.55 18.63 11.66
N THR A 216 -26.13 18.74 12.86
CA THR A 216 -25.85 17.89 14.02
C THR A 216 -26.55 16.53 13.90
N PRO A 217 -25.82 15.40 13.96
CA PRO A 217 -26.43 14.08 14.09
C PRO A 217 -27.18 13.92 15.42
N THR A 218 -28.13 12.99 15.47
CA THR A 218 -28.84 12.61 16.70
C THR A 218 -28.33 11.28 17.25
N VAL A 219 -28.38 11.08 18.57
CA VAL A 219 -27.88 9.87 19.23
C VAL A 219 -28.89 9.32 20.24
N GLU A 220 -29.06 7.99 20.23
CA GLU A 220 -30.05 7.28 21.04
C GLU A 220 -29.46 5.95 21.55
N GLN A 221 -29.47 5.72 22.87
CA GLN A 221 -29.16 4.40 23.42
C GLN A 221 -30.44 3.54 23.42
N VAL A 222 -30.64 2.77 22.35
CA VAL A 222 -31.83 1.91 22.19
C VAL A 222 -31.79 0.65 23.05
N SER A 223 -30.61 0.24 23.54
CA SER A 223 -30.47 -0.90 24.46
C SER A 223 -29.20 -0.80 25.32
N PRO A 224 -29.05 -1.62 26.39
CA PRO A 224 -27.84 -1.67 27.19
C PRO A 224 -26.55 -1.97 26.40
N SER A 225 -26.65 -2.54 25.19
CA SER A 225 -25.52 -2.93 24.33
C SER A 225 -25.47 -2.20 22.99
N LEU A 226 -26.43 -1.32 22.66
CA LEU A 226 -26.53 -0.67 21.35
C LEU A 226 -26.81 0.83 21.47
N LEU A 227 -25.93 1.61 20.83
CA LEU A 227 -26.03 3.05 20.63
C LEU A 227 -26.23 3.32 19.14
N VAL A 228 -27.30 4.04 18.78
CA VAL A 228 -27.64 4.39 17.40
C VAL A 228 -27.37 5.88 17.20
N VAL A 229 -26.63 6.21 16.14
CA VAL A 229 -26.43 7.59 15.67
C VAL A 229 -27.12 7.73 14.32
N ARG A 230 -27.78 8.86 14.05
CA ARG A 230 -28.49 9.14 12.78
C ARG A 230 -28.09 10.51 12.24
N SER A 231 -27.79 10.63 10.96
CA SER A 231 -27.32 11.88 10.35
C SER A 231 -28.37 12.99 10.40
N SER A 232 -27.91 14.22 10.22
CA SER A 232 -28.76 15.42 10.17
C SER A 232 -29.73 15.40 8.98
N ALA A 233 -29.34 14.81 7.85
CA ALA A 233 -30.21 14.60 6.68
C ALA A 233 -31.17 13.41 6.86
N GLY A 234 -30.83 12.45 7.73
CA GLY A 234 -31.57 11.19 7.90
C GLY A 234 -31.19 10.10 6.89
N ASP A 235 -30.24 10.35 5.98
CA ASP A 235 -29.76 9.37 5.02
C ASP A 235 -28.87 8.30 5.65
N SER A 236 -28.03 8.65 6.62
CA SER A 236 -27.12 7.71 7.30
C SER A 236 -27.58 7.34 8.71
N THR A 237 -27.38 6.07 9.08
CA THR A 237 -27.57 5.56 10.44
C THR A 237 -26.44 4.60 10.79
N TRP A 238 -25.86 4.76 11.99
CA TRP A 238 -24.72 3.99 12.47
C TRP A 238 -25.04 3.29 13.79
N ASP A 239 -24.76 1.99 13.85
CA ASP A 239 -25.00 1.15 15.02
C ASP A 239 -23.68 0.82 15.73
N ILE A 240 -23.39 1.47 16.87
CA ILE A 240 -22.23 1.14 17.73
C ILE A 240 -22.65 0.13 18.81
N ASN A 241 -21.96 -1.02 18.82
CA ASN A 241 -22.12 -2.02 19.86
C ASN A 241 -21.27 -1.63 21.07
N LEU A 242 -21.93 -1.29 22.19
CA LEU A 242 -21.30 -0.77 23.41
C LEU A 242 -20.46 -1.81 24.16
N ALA A 243 -20.67 -3.11 23.91
CA ALA A 243 -19.87 -4.19 24.50
C ALA A 243 -18.62 -4.50 23.67
N ALA A 244 -18.71 -4.38 22.34
CA ALA A 244 -17.59 -4.57 21.41
C ALA A 244 -16.73 -3.32 21.22
N GLY A 245 -17.30 -2.12 21.44
CA GLY A 245 -16.61 -0.83 21.21
C GLY A 245 -16.40 -0.53 19.72
N ALA A 246 -17.12 -1.23 18.86
CA ALA A 246 -16.98 -1.18 17.41
C ALA A 246 -18.26 -0.64 16.76
N LEU A 247 -18.09 0.03 15.62
CA LEU A 247 -19.19 0.35 14.72
C LEU A 247 -19.54 -0.92 13.92
N THR A 248 -20.77 -1.40 14.11
CA THR A 248 -21.24 -2.73 13.69
C THR A 248 -22.25 -2.72 12.54
N SER A 249 -22.84 -1.57 12.22
CA SER A 249 -23.65 -1.36 11.02
C SER A 249 -23.54 0.10 10.58
N TRP A 250 -23.59 0.33 9.27
CA TRP A 250 -23.73 1.66 8.66
C TRP A 250 -24.74 1.52 7.54
N LYS A 251 -25.95 2.04 7.77
CA LYS A 251 -26.98 2.12 6.74
C LYS A 251 -26.95 3.48 6.05
N ARG A 252 -27.04 3.49 4.72
CA ARG A 252 -27.16 4.70 3.89
C ARG A 252 -28.38 4.58 2.97
N SER A 253 -29.29 5.54 3.06
CA SER A 253 -30.63 5.52 2.44
C SER A 253 -31.37 4.17 2.66
N GLY A 254 -31.23 3.59 3.85
CA GLY A 254 -31.81 2.30 4.25
C GLY A 254 -31.03 1.04 3.85
N VAL A 255 -29.89 1.17 3.14
CA VAL A 255 -29.04 0.08 2.67
C VAL A 255 -27.89 -0.16 3.65
N GLU A 256 -27.72 -1.38 4.15
CA GLU A 256 -26.52 -1.76 4.91
C GLU A 256 -25.27 -1.69 4.03
N LEU A 257 -24.20 -1.07 4.53
CA LEU A 257 -22.91 -1.00 3.87
C LEU A 257 -21.91 -2.01 4.46
N LEU A 258 -22.05 -2.37 5.74
CA LEU A 258 -21.07 -3.19 6.47
C LEU A 258 -21.48 -4.66 6.58
N THR A 259 -20.58 -5.55 6.17
CA THR A 259 -20.69 -7.00 6.38
C THR A 259 -19.89 -7.47 7.59
N THR A 260 -18.85 -6.73 7.98
CA THR A 260 -18.11 -6.92 9.24
C THR A 260 -17.83 -5.58 9.93
N PRO A 261 -17.75 -5.54 11.28
CA PRO A 261 -17.54 -4.30 12.02
C PRO A 261 -16.18 -3.65 11.73
N ILE A 262 -16.12 -2.32 11.86
CA ILE A 262 -14.85 -1.58 11.76
C ILE A 262 -14.01 -1.89 13.01
N THR A 263 -12.85 -2.54 12.83
CA THR A 263 -11.94 -2.90 13.95
C THR A 263 -10.49 -2.53 13.64
N MET A 264 -9.73 -2.09 14.67
CA MET A 264 -8.27 -1.96 14.53
C MET A 264 -7.61 -3.33 14.39
N ASP A 265 -6.64 -3.43 13.48
CA ASP A 265 -5.80 -4.60 13.25
C ASP A 265 -4.31 -4.17 13.19
N PHE A 266 -3.42 -5.10 13.52
CA PHE A 266 -1.97 -4.91 13.53
C PHE A 266 -1.20 -5.94 12.68
N TYR A 267 -1.91 -6.89 12.08
CA TYR A 267 -1.35 -8.08 11.44
C TYR A 267 -1.64 -8.15 9.93
N ARG A 268 -0.72 -8.75 9.16
CA ARG A 268 -0.87 -9.08 7.74
C ARG A 268 -0.59 -10.56 7.52
N ALA A 269 -1.13 -11.15 6.46
CA ALA A 269 -0.80 -12.52 6.08
C ALA A 269 0.68 -12.60 5.70
N LEU A 270 1.43 -13.56 6.26
CA LEU A 270 2.89 -13.50 6.15
C LEU A 270 3.34 -13.56 4.68
N THR A 271 4.18 -12.63 4.29
CA THR A 271 5.00 -12.78 3.07
C THR A 271 6.13 -13.77 3.32
N ASP A 272 6.73 -14.31 2.27
CA ASP A 272 7.87 -15.22 2.45
C ASP A 272 9.08 -14.50 3.08
N ASN A 273 9.16 -13.18 2.90
CA ASN A 273 10.10 -12.31 3.60
C ASN A 273 9.76 -12.11 5.08
N ASP A 274 8.47 -12.12 5.46
CA ASP A 274 8.07 -12.11 6.88
C ASP A 274 8.41 -13.44 7.57
N ARG A 275 8.24 -14.58 6.88
CA ARG A 275 8.57 -15.92 7.40
C ARG A 275 10.06 -16.06 7.75
N GLY A 276 10.94 -15.50 6.93
CA GLY A 276 12.37 -15.39 7.22
C GLY A 276 12.75 -14.24 8.19
N GLY A 277 11.84 -13.30 8.43
CA GLY A 277 12.07 -12.05 9.16
C GLY A 277 11.19 -11.85 10.40
N HIS A 278 10.51 -10.70 10.48
CA HIS A 278 9.73 -10.30 11.66
C HIS A 278 8.43 -11.10 11.86
N GLY A 279 7.90 -11.75 10.82
CA GLY A 279 6.68 -12.56 10.88
C GLY A 279 6.73 -13.67 11.91
N LYS A 280 7.89 -14.32 12.06
CA LYS A 280 8.12 -15.30 13.12
C LYS A 280 7.89 -14.72 14.52
N GLU A 281 8.32 -13.48 14.78
CA GLU A 281 8.01 -12.83 16.05
C GLU A 281 6.51 -12.51 16.14
N TRP A 282 5.87 -12.05 15.06
CA TRP A 282 4.42 -11.80 15.05
C TRP A 282 3.62 -13.06 15.39
N GLU A 283 4.03 -14.24 14.94
CA GLU A 283 3.46 -15.53 15.36
C GLU A 283 3.77 -15.86 16.83
N GLU A 284 5.03 -15.81 17.25
CA GLU A 284 5.45 -16.10 18.64
C GLU A 284 4.79 -15.17 19.67
N ARG A 285 4.51 -13.92 19.29
CA ARG A 285 3.78 -12.94 20.12
C ARG A 285 2.27 -12.95 19.88
N ARG A 286 1.75 -13.85 19.03
CA ARG A 286 0.32 -14.02 18.71
C ARG A 286 -0.36 -12.75 18.20
N LEU A 287 0.34 -11.96 17.38
CA LEU A 287 -0.17 -10.73 16.79
C LEU A 287 -1.45 -11.01 15.96
N HIS A 288 -1.47 -12.11 15.21
CA HIS A 288 -2.64 -12.63 14.49
C HIS A 288 -3.83 -13.07 15.36
N GLN A 289 -3.70 -13.01 16.70
CA GLN A 289 -4.74 -13.36 17.67
C GLN A 289 -5.12 -12.18 18.58
N THR A 290 -4.69 -10.96 18.27
CA THR A 290 -5.09 -9.78 19.04
C THR A 290 -6.60 -9.56 18.97
N SER A 291 -7.20 -9.24 20.11
CA SER A 291 -8.62 -8.93 20.21
C SER A 291 -8.85 -7.67 21.05
N HIS A 292 -9.98 -7.00 20.81
CA HIS A 292 -10.37 -5.79 21.53
C HIS A 292 -11.03 -6.12 22.87
N HIS A 293 -10.62 -5.41 23.91
CA HIS A 293 -11.21 -5.48 25.25
C HIS A 293 -11.59 -4.07 25.69
N VAL A 294 -12.87 -3.74 25.54
CA VAL A 294 -13.45 -2.46 25.97
C VAL A 294 -13.37 -2.34 27.49
N ARG A 295 -12.93 -1.17 27.98
CA ARG A 295 -13.01 -0.78 29.39
C ARG A 295 -14.12 0.22 29.65
N GLN A 296 -14.37 1.13 28.70
CA GLN A 296 -15.35 2.20 28.81
C GLN A 296 -15.78 2.67 27.43
N VAL A 297 -17.07 2.93 27.25
CA VAL A 297 -17.59 3.78 26.18
C VAL A 297 -18.22 5.01 26.82
N LYS A 298 -17.99 6.18 26.22
CA LYS A 298 -18.62 7.47 26.54
C LYS A 298 -19.12 8.08 25.25
N TRP A 299 -20.19 8.86 25.33
CA TRP A 299 -20.63 9.68 24.21
C TRP A 299 -21.20 11.01 24.70
N HIS A 300 -21.12 12.02 23.85
CA HIS A 300 -21.75 13.32 24.04
C HIS A 300 -22.09 13.94 22.68
N THR A 301 -22.86 15.03 22.74
CA THR A 301 -23.25 15.80 21.55
C THR A 301 -22.76 17.22 21.76
N ASP A 302 -21.84 17.66 20.91
CA ASP A 302 -21.42 19.06 20.81
C ASP A 302 -22.34 19.81 19.82
N SER A 303 -22.06 21.07 19.48
CA SER A 303 -23.01 21.87 18.68
C SER A 303 -23.32 21.25 17.31
N ASN A 304 -22.33 20.60 16.68
CA ASN A 304 -22.42 20.08 15.31
C ASN A 304 -22.16 18.57 15.22
N THR A 305 -21.63 17.92 16.26
CA THR A 305 -21.14 16.54 16.20
C THR A 305 -21.73 15.66 17.30
N VAL A 306 -21.82 14.36 17.02
CA VAL A 306 -21.89 13.32 18.06
C VAL A 306 -20.50 12.69 18.15
N GLN A 307 -19.91 12.70 19.35
CA GLN A 307 -18.66 11.98 19.62
C GLN A 307 -18.95 10.74 20.46
N VAL A 308 -18.37 9.60 20.07
CA VAL A 308 -18.40 8.34 20.82
C VAL A 308 -16.96 7.88 21.05
N GLN A 309 -16.49 8.01 22.28
CA GLN A 309 -15.14 7.64 22.69
C GLN A 309 -15.13 6.26 23.36
N VAL A 310 -14.36 5.35 22.78
CA VAL A 310 -14.14 3.97 23.25
C VAL A 310 -12.72 3.88 23.81
N THR A 311 -12.60 3.63 25.12
CA THR A 311 -11.33 3.32 25.78
C THR A 311 -11.25 1.82 26.02
N GLY A 312 -10.17 1.19 25.57
CA GLY A 312 -9.97 -0.25 25.67
C GLY A 312 -8.50 -0.64 25.74
N ARG A 313 -8.24 -1.93 25.55
CA ARG A 313 -6.93 -2.46 25.16
C ARG A 313 -7.11 -3.47 24.04
N ILE A 314 -6.14 -3.54 23.14
CA ILE A 314 -5.99 -4.62 22.18
C ILE A 314 -4.91 -5.56 22.72
N ALA A 315 -5.19 -6.86 22.80
CA ALA A 315 -4.24 -7.83 23.33
C ALA A 315 -4.45 -9.24 22.76
N PRO A 316 -3.38 -10.05 22.65
CA PRO A 316 -3.50 -11.47 22.32
C PRO A 316 -3.91 -12.30 23.55
N PRO A 317 -4.36 -13.55 23.36
CA PRO A 317 -4.46 -14.52 24.44
C PRO A 317 -3.09 -14.86 25.03
N VAL A 318 -3.09 -15.24 26.31
CA VAL A 318 -1.98 -15.85 27.09
C VAL A 318 -0.63 -15.10 27.17
N LEU A 319 -0.53 -13.86 26.68
CA LEU A 319 0.70 -13.06 26.75
C LEU A 319 0.50 -11.74 27.51
N ALA A 320 1.60 -11.19 28.02
CA ALA A 320 1.63 -10.08 28.98
C ALA A 320 1.93 -8.72 28.32
N TRP A 321 1.51 -8.53 27.06
CA TRP A 321 1.57 -7.26 26.34
C TRP A 321 0.18 -6.77 25.92
N ALA A 322 0.10 -5.50 25.52
CA ALA A 322 -1.12 -4.91 24.95
C ALA A 322 -0.76 -3.68 24.10
N VAL A 323 -1.77 -3.15 23.41
CA VAL A 323 -1.88 -1.74 23.08
C VAL A 323 -3.05 -1.16 23.87
N ASP A 324 -2.80 -0.23 24.81
CA ASP A 324 -3.89 0.57 25.39
C ASP A 324 -4.37 1.54 24.31
N VAL A 325 -5.69 1.60 24.05
CA VAL A 325 -6.25 2.35 22.91
C VAL A 325 -7.41 3.27 23.31
N VAL A 326 -7.48 4.41 22.63
CA VAL A 326 -8.65 5.30 22.62
C VAL A 326 -9.05 5.53 21.17
N THR A 327 -10.22 5.01 20.79
CA THR A 327 -10.86 5.26 19.49
C THR A 327 -12.00 6.26 19.69
N THR A 328 -12.00 7.35 18.93
CA THR A 328 -13.08 8.34 18.93
C THR A 328 -13.75 8.32 17.57
N TYR A 329 -15.02 7.89 17.54
CA TYR A 329 -15.91 8.04 16.40
C TYR A 329 -16.59 9.41 16.50
N GLU A 330 -16.32 10.31 15.56
CA GLU A 330 -16.96 11.63 15.48
C GLU A 330 -17.85 11.68 14.23
N PHE A 331 -19.15 11.78 14.45
CA PHE A 331 -20.17 11.85 13.41
C PHE A 331 -20.53 13.31 13.12
N HIS A 332 -20.53 13.70 11.84
CA HIS A 332 -20.79 15.07 11.40
C HIS A 332 -21.53 15.04 10.04
N GLY A 333 -22.72 15.63 9.93
CA GLY A 333 -23.55 15.43 8.74
C GLY A 333 -23.78 13.93 8.45
N ASP A 334 -23.39 13.49 7.26
CA ASP A 334 -23.41 12.09 6.80
C ASP A 334 -22.01 11.41 6.76
N SER A 335 -20.98 12.08 7.29
CA SER A 335 -19.61 11.53 7.39
C SER A 335 -19.25 11.09 8.81
N LEU A 336 -18.25 10.20 8.88
CA LEU A 336 -17.68 9.65 10.09
C LEU A 336 -16.17 9.83 10.09
N ARG A 337 -15.66 10.61 11.05
CA ARG A 337 -14.24 10.67 11.39
C ARG A 337 -13.91 9.60 12.43
N ILE A 338 -12.92 8.77 12.16
CA ILE A 338 -12.34 7.82 13.11
C ILE A 338 -10.96 8.33 13.49
N HIS A 339 -10.80 8.76 14.75
CA HIS A 339 -9.51 9.12 15.34
C HIS A 339 -9.05 8.02 16.30
N VAL A 340 -7.80 7.60 16.23
CA VAL A 340 -7.25 6.53 17.06
C VAL A 340 -5.91 6.93 17.66
N HIS A 341 -5.86 6.92 19.00
CA HIS A 341 -4.62 6.99 19.76
C HIS A 341 -4.31 5.61 20.37
N GLY A 342 -3.05 5.17 20.29
CA GLY A 342 -2.64 3.85 20.78
C GLY A 342 -1.24 3.81 21.39
N LYS A 343 -1.12 3.13 22.53
CA LYS A 343 0.10 3.00 23.33
C LYS A 343 0.48 1.52 23.52
N PRO A 344 1.42 0.98 22.72
CA PRO A 344 1.96 -0.36 22.93
C PRO A 344 2.74 -0.47 24.24
N HIS A 345 2.59 -1.58 24.97
CA HIS A 345 3.36 -1.84 26.20
C HIS A 345 3.42 -3.33 26.60
N GLY A 346 4.26 -3.64 27.59
CA GLY A 346 4.25 -4.91 28.32
C GLY A 346 5.34 -5.91 27.92
N LEU A 347 5.31 -7.10 28.53
CA LEU A 347 6.34 -8.12 28.37
C LEU A 347 6.07 -8.98 27.13
N ARG A 348 7.10 -9.14 26.29
CA ARG A 348 7.02 -9.83 24.98
C ARG A 348 6.07 -9.17 23.98
N LEU A 349 5.92 -7.85 24.05
CA LEU A 349 5.48 -7.03 22.91
C LEU A 349 6.42 -7.35 21.72
N PRO A 350 5.91 -7.59 20.49
CA PRO A 350 6.78 -7.78 19.32
C PRO A 350 7.53 -6.49 19.02
N GLU A 351 8.74 -6.55 18.49
CA GLU A 351 9.52 -5.34 18.17
C GLU A 351 8.87 -4.46 17.10
N THR A 352 8.05 -5.08 16.24
CA THR A 352 7.33 -4.41 15.14
C THR A 352 5.90 -4.93 15.05
N PHE A 353 5.00 -4.12 14.50
CA PHE A 353 3.72 -4.58 13.94
C PHE A 353 3.85 -4.75 12.42
N ALA A 354 2.89 -5.46 11.81
CA ALA A 354 2.81 -5.59 10.35
C ALA A 354 2.10 -4.41 9.70
N ARG A 355 1.09 -3.84 10.38
CA ARG A 355 0.32 -2.66 9.97
C ARG A 355 -0.23 -1.92 11.19
N ILE A 356 -0.70 -0.69 11.00
CA ILE A 356 -1.52 0.06 11.96
C ILE A 356 -2.65 0.71 11.16
N GLY A 357 -3.87 0.26 11.39
CA GLY A 357 -5.06 0.77 10.73
C GLY A 357 -6.32 -0.01 11.07
N VAL A 358 -7.38 0.22 10.30
CA VAL A 358 -8.68 -0.44 10.47
C VAL A 358 -8.96 -1.45 9.37
N THR A 359 -9.75 -2.46 9.71
CA THR A 359 -10.29 -3.47 8.79
C THR A 359 -11.82 -3.47 8.89
N LEU A 360 -12.49 -3.60 7.76
CA LEU A 360 -13.94 -3.68 7.63
C LEU A 360 -14.34 -4.53 6.42
N GLY A 361 -15.58 -4.99 6.38
CA GLY A 361 -16.15 -5.69 5.22
C GLY A 361 -17.25 -4.84 4.59
N LEU A 362 -17.26 -4.72 3.25
CA LEU A 362 -18.24 -3.95 2.48
C LEU A 362 -19.07 -4.85 1.56
N ASP A 363 -20.38 -4.64 1.55
CA ASP A 363 -21.31 -5.28 0.59
C ASP A 363 -21.33 -4.55 -0.76
N GLY A 364 -21.57 -5.30 -1.83
CA GLY A 364 -21.94 -4.77 -3.15
C GLY A 364 -20.90 -3.91 -3.88
N VAL A 365 -19.64 -3.89 -3.42
CA VAL A 365 -18.51 -3.21 -4.09
C VAL A 365 -18.04 -4.06 -5.27
N SER A 366 -17.89 -3.43 -6.44
CA SER A 366 -17.33 -4.02 -7.66
C SER A 366 -16.02 -3.35 -8.09
N ASP A 367 -15.94 -2.04 -7.90
CA ASP A 367 -14.87 -1.18 -8.43
C ASP A 367 -14.29 -0.29 -7.32
N VAL A 368 -13.01 0.05 -7.45
CA VAL A 368 -12.29 0.92 -6.53
C VAL A 368 -11.59 2.02 -7.32
N LYS A 369 -11.67 3.26 -6.83
CA LYS A 369 -10.96 4.43 -7.39
C LYS A 369 -10.12 5.08 -6.30
N TRP A 370 -8.97 5.67 -6.63
CA TRP A 370 -8.15 6.37 -5.63
C TRP A 370 -7.32 7.51 -6.21
N TRP A 371 -6.95 8.48 -5.36
CA TRP A 371 -5.84 9.41 -5.60
C TRP A 371 -4.66 9.03 -4.71
N GLY A 372 -3.54 8.68 -5.33
CA GLY A 372 -2.35 8.15 -4.67
C GLY A 372 -1.46 7.40 -5.66
N ARG A 373 -0.56 6.54 -5.17
CA ARG A 373 0.28 5.73 -6.05
C ARG A 373 -0.49 4.59 -6.72
N GLY A 374 -0.17 4.33 -7.98
CA GLY A 374 -0.74 3.21 -8.74
C GLY A 374 -0.16 3.11 -10.16
N PRO A 375 -0.79 2.28 -11.02
CA PRO A 375 -1.99 1.48 -10.76
C PRO A 375 -1.73 0.17 -10.00
N GLY A 376 -0.48 -0.32 -10.02
CA GLY A 376 -0.06 -1.59 -9.43
C GLY A 376 0.21 -1.54 -7.93
N GLU A 377 0.50 -2.71 -7.37
CA GLU A 377 0.77 -2.93 -5.96
C GLU A 377 1.98 -2.12 -5.45
N SER A 378 1.92 -1.64 -4.21
CA SER A 378 3.05 -0.99 -3.55
C SER A 378 3.09 -1.17 -2.03
N TYR A 379 4.31 -1.10 -1.48
CA TYR A 379 4.65 -1.11 -0.05
C TYR A 379 5.66 0.01 0.25
N VAL A 380 5.92 0.33 1.52
CA VAL A 380 6.71 1.52 1.88
C VAL A 380 8.14 1.52 1.29
N ASP A 381 8.70 0.33 1.04
CA ASP A 381 10.01 0.03 0.45
C ASP A 381 9.96 -0.58 -0.98
N LYS A 382 8.77 -0.59 -1.60
CA LYS A 382 8.51 -1.07 -2.97
C LYS A 382 7.36 -0.24 -3.57
N LYS A 383 7.65 0.99 -4.02
CA LYS A 383 6.62 1.96 -4.49
C LYS A 383 7.04 3.01 -5.51
N PHE A 384 8.31 3.11 -5.89
CA PHE A 384 8.77 4.18 -6.78
C PHE A 384 8.26 4.03 -8.22
N SER A 385 7.95 2.79 -8.64
CA SER A 385 7.32 2.50 -9.95
C SER A 385 5.85 2.91 -10.03
N GLN A 386 5.20 3.09 -8.88
CA GLN A 386 3.80 3.44 -8.79
C GLN A 386 3.66 4.96 -8.67
N GLY A 387 3.19 5.59 -9.75
CA GLY A 387 3.08 7.04 -9.85
C GLY A 387 1.83 7.59 -9.18
N PHE A 388 1.88 8.83 -8.70
CA PHE A 388 0.71 9.57 -8.26
C PHE A 388 -0.23 9.84 -9.44
N GLY A 389 -1.51 9.55 -9.26
CA GLY A 389 -2.56 9.72 -10.25
C GLY A 389 -3.93 9.38 -9.70
N ASN A 390 -4.97 9.67 -10.49
CA ASN A 390 -6.29 9.08 -10.26
C ASN A 390 -6.34 7.72 -10.98
N TRP A 391 -6.55 6.67 -10.21
CA TRP A 391 -6.56 5.29 -10.69
C TRP A 391 -7.91 4.63 -10.44
N SER A 392 -8.19 3.56 -11.17
CA SER A 392 -9.37 2.72 -10.99
C SER A 392 -9.09 1.26 -11.34
N SER A 393 -9.69 0.34 -10.58
CA SER A 393 -9.53 -1.12 -10.72
C SER A 393 -10.81 -1.82 -10.28
N SER A 394 -11.11 -3.02 -10.80
CA SER A 394 -12.07 -3.90 -10.11
C SER A 394 -11.46 -4.43 -8.80
N VAL A 395 -12.29 -4.92 -7.88
CA VAL A 395 -11.81 -5.59 -6.65
C VAL A 395 -11.00 -6.86 -6.96
N ASP A 396 -11.35 -7.58 -8.03
CA ASP A 396 -10.61 -8.78 -8.44
C ASP A 396 -9.24 -8.44 -9.05
N ASP A 397 -9.14 -7.35 -9.83
CA ASP A 397 -7.88 -6.89 -10.44
C ASP A 397 -6.94 -6.20 -9.42
N LEU A 398 -7.41 -5.87 -8.21
CA LEU A 398 -6.54 -5.38 -7.13
C LEU A 398 -5.72 -6.49 -6.47
N TRP A 399 -6.19 -7.75 -6.53
CA TRP A 399 -5.54 -8.91 -5.93
C TRP A 399 -4.36 -9.41 -6.79
N VAL A 400 -3.24 -9.72 -6.14
CA VAL A 400 -2.08 -10.34 -6.80
C VAL A 400 -2.08 -11.81 -6.41
N ASP A 401 -2.48 -12.69 -7.34
CA ASP A 401 -2.66 -14.13 -7.11
C ASP A 401 -1.32 -14.88 -7.10
N TYR A 402 -0.49 -14.58 -6.09
CA TYR A 402 0.83 -15.17 -5.90
C TYR A 402 0.80 -16.69 -5.85
N GLU A 403 1.74 -17.34 -6.55
CA GLU A 403 1.83 -18.80 -6.68
C GLU A 403 1.98 -19.52 -5.32
N PHE A 404 2.49 -18.81 -4.31
CA PHE A 404 2.28 -19.09 -2.88
C PHE A 404 1.50 -17.93 -2.23
N PRO A 405 0.28 -18.14 -1.68
CA PRO A 405 -0.55 -17.07 -1.11
C PRO A 405 0.11 -16.34 0.07
N GLN A 406 -0.03 -15.01 0.09
CA GLN A 406 0.52 -14.10 1.10
C GLN A 406 -0.14 -12.72 1.03
N ASP A 407 0.14 -11.81 1.97
CA ASP A 407 -0.30 -10.41 1.87
C ASP A 407 0.13 -9.80 0.52
N GLY A 408 -0.76 -9.02 -0.09
CA GLY A 408 -0.62 -8.51 -1.44
C GLY A 408 -1.76 -7.56 -1.81
N GLY A 409 -1.63 -6.86 -2.93
CA GLY A 409 -2.65 -5.92 -3.43
C GLY A 409 -2.73 -4.57 -2.68
N ASN A 410 -1.78 -4.26 -1.79
CA ASN A 410 -1.70 -2.95 -1.12
C ASN A 410 -1.39 -1.79 -2.10
N ARG A 411 -1.83 -0.57 -1.77
CA ARG A 411 -1.54 0.69 -2.49
C ARG A 411 -1.11 1.78 -1.51
N THR A 412 -0.02 2.50 -1.78
CA THR A 412 0.63 3.43 -0.82
C THR A 412 0.54 4.91 -1.17
N ASP A 413 0.81 5.75 -0.17
CA ASP A 413 0.76 7.21 -0.20
C ASP A 413 -0.60 7.74 -0.74
N VAL A 414 -1.69 7.11 -0.31
CA VAL A 414 -3.06 7.37 -0.78
C VAL A 414 -3.72 8.48 0.02
N ARG A 415 -4.33 9.47 -0.65
CA ARG A 415 -5.05 10.58 -0.01
C ARG A 415 -6.53 10.29 0.16
N TRP A 416 -7.13 9.61 -0.80
CA TRP A 416 -8.46 9.03 -0.70
C TRP A 416 -8.62 7.79 -1.57
N VAL A 417 -9.52 6.90 -1.13
CA VAL A 417 -9.99 5.72 -1.88
C VAL A 417 -11.52 5.68 -1.83
N GLU A 418 -12.16 5.39 -2.95
CA GLU A 418 -13.61 5.28 -3.12
C GLU A 418 -13.99 3.89 -3.60
N PHE A 419 -14.85 3.23 -2.83
CA PHE A 419 -15.45 1.94 -3.12
C PHE A 419 -16.79 2.16 -3.81
N VAL A 420 -16.96 1.57 -4.99
CA VAL A 420 -18.07 1.78 -5.91
C VAL A 420 -18.77 0.46 -6.17
N GLY A 421 -20.09 0.49 -6.18
CA GLY A 421 -20.96 -0.63 -6.54
C GLY A 421 -21.99 -0.24 -7.59
N SER A 422 -22.93 -1.14 -7.85
CA SER A 422 -23.98 -1.00 -8.88
C SER A 422 -24.90 0.23 -8.74
N ARG A 423 -24.88 0.90 -7.58
CA ARG A 423 -25.66 2.13 -7.29
C ARG A 423 -24.79 3.38 -7.12
N GLY A 424 -23.52 3.32 -7.49
CA GLY A 424 -22.54 4.39 -7.28
C GLY A 424 -21.70 4.16 -6.03
N ARG A 425 -21.35 5.25 -5.34
CA ARG A 425 -20.46 5.22 -4.16
C ARG A 425 -21.09 4.44 -3.00
N VAL A 426 -20.39 3.40 -2.54
CA VAL A 426 -20.67 2.68 -1.30
C VAL A 426 -20.08 3.49 -0.14
N LEU A 427 -18.76 3.68 -0.18
CA LEU A 427 -17.97 4.36 0.85
C LEU A 427 -16.75 5.03 0.22
N ARG A 428 -16.34 6.20 0.70
CA ARG A 428 -15.04 6.81 0.42
C ARG A 428 -14.29 7.00 1.75
N ALA A 429 -13.03 6.61 1.77
CA ALA A 429 -12.11 6.92 2.87
C ALA A 429 -11.13 8.01 2.43
N ARG A 430 -10.83 8.95 3.33
CA ARG A 430 -9.87 10.04 3.14
C ARG A 430 -8.86 10.05 4.27
N PHE A 431 -7.60 10.16 3.88
CA PHE A 431 -6.44 10.27 4.75
C PHE A 431 -5.84 11.69 4.72
N GLY A 432 -6.10 12.46 3.65
CA GLY A 432 -5.55 13.81 3.51
C GLY A 432 -4.02 13.81 3.42
N ASP A 433 -3.37 14.68 4.17
CA ASP A 433 -1.91 14.84 4.26
C ASP A 433 -1.17 13.73 5.03
N LEU A 434 -1.89 12.72 5.52
CA LEU A 434 -1.34 11.64 6.34
C LEU A 434 -0.29 10.79 5.57
N GLU A 435 0.98 10.92 5.95
CA GLU A 435 2.09 10.20 5.34
C GLU A 435 2.07 8.70 5.62
N GLY A 436 2.36 7.89 4.60
CA GLY A 436 2.36 6.42 4.65
C GLY A 436 1.00 5.77 4.45
N ALA A 437 -0.08 6.57 4.39
CA ALA A 437 -1.45 6.08 4.27
C ALA A 437 -1.64 5.15 3.07
N SER A 438 -2.38 4.06 3.28
CA SER A 438 -2.50 2.96 2.32
C SER A 438 -3.82 2.21 2.44
N PHE A 439 -4.16 1.43 1.40
CA PHE A 439 -5.30 0.52 1.44
C PHE A 439 -5.02 -0.79 0.69
N SER A 440 -5.75 -1.84 1.07
CA SER A 440 -6.02 -2.99 0.20
C SER A 440 -7.52 -3.31 0.23
N ALA A 441 -8.02 -3.90 -0.85
CA ALA A 441 -9.40 -4.37 -0.97
C ALA A 441 -9.38 -5.70 -1.73
N MET A 442 -9.95 -6.75 -1.14
CA MET A 442 -9.87 -8.12 -1.65
C MET A 442 -11.01 -8.99 -1.11
N PRO A 443 -11.43 -10.07 -1.80
CA PRO A 443 -12.52 -10.94 -1.36
C PRO A 443 -12.06 -12.04 -0.37
N TYR A 444 -11.04 -11.75 0.44
CA TYR A 444 -10.38 -12.70 1.36
C TYR A 444 -10.02 -12.02 2.69
N THR A 445 -10.24 -12.68 3.83
CA THR A 445 -9.69 -12.20 5.11
C THR A 445 -8.19 -12.48 5.20
N THR A 446 -7.50 -11.78 6.10
CA THR A 446 -6.07 -12.02 6.39
C THR A 446 -5.80 -13.49 6.74
N ARG A 447 -6.76 -14.15 7.43
CA ARG A 447 -6.68 -15.57 7.79
C ARG A 447 -6.91 -16.51 6.62
N ASP A 448 -7.80 -16.17 5.68
CA ASP A 448 -8.05 -17.01 4.51
C ASP A 448 -6.78 -17.16 3.66
N VAL A 449 -6.01 -16.08 3.53
CA VAL A 449 -4.71 -16.03 2.87
C VAL A 449 -3.65 -16.83 3.65
N ASP A 450 -3.46 -16.55 4.95
CA ASP A 450 -2.45 -17.23 5.79
C ASP A 450 -2.66 -18.76 5.89
N GLU A 451 -3.91 -19.22 5.88
CA GLU A 451 -4.26 -20.65 5.91
C GLU A 451 -4.33 -21.30 4.51
N SER A 452 -3.78 -20.68 3.47
CA SER A 452 -3.77 -21.21 2.09
C SER A 452 -2.34 -21.37 1.57
N THR A 453 -2.02 -22.56 1.07
CA THR A 453 -0.68 -22.85 0.51
C THR A 453 -0.64 -22.70 -1.01
N HIS A 454 -1.81 -22.75 -1.65
CA HIS A 454 -1.97 -22.67 -3.10
C HIS A 454 -3.14 -21.75 -3.50
N PRO A 455 -3.08 -21.10 -4.69
CA PRO A 455 -4.18 -20.29 -5.19
C PRO A 455 -5.52 -21.03 -5.29
N TYR A 456 -5.52 -22.33 -5.66
CA TYR A 456 -6.74 -23.14 -5.73
C TYR A 456 -7.40 -23.37 -4.34
N GLU A 457 -6.67 -23.17 -3.25
CA GLU A 457 -7.19 -23.26 -1.87
C GLU A 457 -7.81 -21.93 -1.45
N LEU A 458 -7.11 -20.83 -1.74
CA LEU A 458 -7.59 -19.48 -1.44
C LEU A 458 -8.85 -19.14 -2.25
N ARG A 459 -8.89 -19.46 -3.55
CA ARG A 459 -10.07 -19.24 -4.42
C ARG A 459 -11.33 -19.94 -3.90
N LYS A 460 -11.18 -21.09 -3.22
CA LYS A 460 -12.29 -21.83 -2.59
C LYS A 460 -12.78 -21.18 -1.28
N LYS A 461 -12.05 -20.19 -0.76
CA LYS A 461 -12.43 -19.31 0.36
C LYS A 461 -12.90 -17.92 -0.13
N LYS A 462 -13.03 -17.68 -1.45
CA LYS A 462 -13.49 -16.38 -1.99
C LYS A 462 -14.86 -16.02 -1.41
N ARG A 463 -14.96 -14.79 -0.92
CA ARG A 463 -16.15 -14.24 -0.28
C ARG A 463 -17.00 -13.43 -1.27
N ASP A 464 -18.28 -13.28 -0.96
CA ASP A 464 -19.20 -12.39 -1.68
C ASP A 464 -18.98 -10.91 -1.32
N ASP A 465 -18.38 -10.62 -0.16
CA ASP A 465 -18.10 -9.27 0.34
C ASP A 465 -16.62 -8.88 0.22
N THR A 466 -16.37 -7.57 0.09
CA THR A 466 -15.01 -7.04 -0.03
C THR A 466 -14.43 -6.74 1.34
N ILE A 467 -13.34 -7.41 1.72
CA ILE A 467 -12.54 -7.07 2.90
C ILE A 467 -11.64 -5.89 2.54
N VAL A 468 -11.84 -4.77 3.23
CA VAL A 468 -11.09 -3.53 3.07
C VAL A 468 -10.18 -3.32 4.27
N ARG A 469 -8.93 -2.94 4.01
CA ARG A 469 -7.96 -2.46 5.00
C ARG A 469 -7.65 -1.00 4.70
N LEU A 470 -7.75 -0.13 5.71
CA LEU A 470 -7.43 1.29 5.61
C LEU A 470 -6.36 1.60 6.65
N ASP A 471 -5.12 1.76 6.19
CA ASP A 471 -3.94 1.78 7.04
C ASP A 471 -3.28 3.14 7.07
N TRP A 472 -2.91 3.58 8.27
CA TRP A 472 -2.00 4.71 8.43
C TRP A 472 -0.60 4.34 7.97
N LYS A 473 -0.11 3.18 8.43
CA LYS A 473 1.24 2.69 8.15
C LYS A 473 1.26 1.18 8.02
N HIS A 474 2.16 0.74 7.16
CA HIS A 474 2.41 -0.65 6.85
C HIS A 474 3.92 -0.94 7.00
N HIS A 475 4.25 -2.14 7.47
CA HIS A 475 5.62 -2.64 7.49
C HIS A 475 6.11 -2.86 6.05
N GLY A 476 7.40 -2.61 5.79
CA GLY A 476 8.04 -2.93 4.50
C GLY A 476 8.04 -4.43 4.18
N LEU A 477 8.63 -4.82 3.06
CA LEU A 477 8.78 -6.21 2.64
C LEU A 477 10.19 -6.73 2.98
N GLY A 478 11.22 -5.91 2.80
CA GLY A 478 12.61 -6.36 2.86
C GLY A 478 12.90 -7.48 1.86
N THR A 479 13.82 -8.38 2.23
CA THR A 479 14.25 -9.56 1.45
C THR A 479 14.63 -10.75 2.34
N ALA A 480 14.03 -10.86 3.52
CA ALA A 480 14.47 -11.79 4.57
C ALA A 480 14.26 -13.30 4.25
N SER A 481 13.57 -13.63 3.15
CA SER A 481 13.54 -15.00 2.62
C SER A 481 14.94 -15.53 2.29
N CYS A 482 15.79 -14.69 1.69
CA CYS A 482 17.24 -14.91 1.61
C CYS A 482 17.98 -13.56 1.53
N GLY A 483 18.28 -12.96 2.69
CA GLY A 483 18.98 -11.68 2.74
C GLY A 483 18.55 -10.78 3.90
N PRO A 484 18.76 -9.45 3.80
CA PRO A 484 18.37 -8.52 4.86
C PRO A 484 16.85 -8.44 5.02
N ALA A 485 16.41 -8.36 6.28
CA ALA A 485 15.06 -7.96 6.66
C ALA A 485 14.81 -6.47 6.35
N THR A 486 13.56 -6.03 6.54
CA THR A 486 13.11 -4.65 6.42
C THR A 486 14.09 -3.65 7.06
N LEU A 487 14.54 -2.66 6.28
CA LEU A 487 15.46 -1.62 6.77
C LEU A 487 14.81 -0.79 7.91
N PRO A 488 15.58 -0.29 8.90
CA PRO A 488 15.03 0.32 10.11
C PRO A 488 14.03 1.47 9.88
N GLU A 489 14.21 2.27 8.82
CA GLU A 489 13.32 3.35 8.39
C GLU A 489 11.95 2.87 7.89
N TYR A 490 11.85 1.60 7.48
CA TYR A 490 10.65 0.94 6.98
C TYR A 490 10.05 -0.05 8.00
N GLN A 491 10.67 -0.19 9.19
CA GLN A 491 10.15 -1.00 10.28
C GLN A 491 9.07 -0.23 11.06
N LEU A 492 7.88 -0.82 11.15
CA LEU A 492 6.78 -0.29 11.98
C LEU A 492 6.99 -0.67 13.46
N ARG A 493 7.99 -0.04 14.09
CA ARG A 493 8.44 -0.28 15.48
C ARG A 493 7.32 -0.05 16.50
N THR A 494 7.27 -0.90 17.53
CA THR A 494 6.30 -0.81 18.65
C THR A 494 6.79 0.02 19.83
N ASP A 495 8.02 0.54 19.78
CA ASP A 495 8.64 1.38 20.81
C ASP A 495 8.07 2.82 20.92
N LYS A 496 6.99 3.11 20.17
CA LYS A 496 6.36 4.44 20.06
C LYS A 496 4.83 4.34 20.19
N GLU A 497 4.24 5.41 20.70
CA GLU A 497 2.81 5.66 20.58
C GLU A 497 2.44 6.01 19.14
N PHE A 498 1.20 5.74 18.75
CA PHE A 498 0.64 6.12 17.46
C PHE A 498 -0.63 6.96 17.64
N ASP A 499 -0.84 7.88 16.71
CA ASP A 499 -1.99 8.76 16.63
C ASP A 499 -2.30 8.98 15.16
N PHE A 500 -3.51 8.63 14.70
CA PHE A 500 -3.91 8.78 13.30
C PHE A 500 -5.42 8.99 13.14
N GLU A 501 -5.81 9.37 11.92
CA GLU A 501 -7.20 9.69 11.59
C GLU A 501 -7.57 9.24 10.18
N ILE A 502 -8.82 8.83 10.01
CA ILE A 502 -9.45 8.56 8.72
C ILE A 502 -10.84 9.22 8.72
N LEU A 503 -11.17 9.96 7.65
CA LEU A 503 -12.52 10.47 7.41
C LEU A 503 -13.24 9.55 6.40
N LEU A 504 -14.49 9.18 6.68
CA LEU A 504 -15.30 8.28 5.87
C LEU A 504 -16.58 9.01 5.39
N ASP A 505 -16.84 9.03 4.08
CA ASP A 505 -18.00 9.69 3.45
C ASP A 505 -18.70 8.87 2.35
#